data_AF-A0A146M0W6-F1
#
_entry.id   AF-A0A146M0W6-F1
#
_cell.length_a   1.000
_cell.length_b   1.000
_cell.length_c   1.000
_cell.angle_alpha   90.00
_cell.angle_beta   90.00
_cell.angle_gamma   90.00
#
_symmetry.space_group_name_H-M   'P 1'
#
loop_
_entity.id
_entity.type
_entity.pdbx_description
1 polymer ?
#
loop_
_entity_poly.entity_id
_entity_poly.type
_entity_poly.pdbx_seq_one_letter_code
_entity_poly.pdbx_strand_id
1 'polypeptide(L)'
;MPATGLKVFNSFSKEKEPFVPKNGRRVNWYSCGPTVYDTSHMGHARSYISFDILRRVMTEYFGYDVFYVMNITDIDDKIIKKARQDYLYEKYVKQNRTVDKVLGDGARVVLHVRDLIKNTHDPDLKSVYEGWKQKMNSALDPLQEIL
;
A
#
# COMPACT_ATOMS: atom_id res chain seq x y z
N MET A 1 23.31 -18.40 -27.46
CA MET A 1 22.44 -17.57 -28.33
C MET A 1 21.06 -17.48 -27.68
N PRO A 2 20.33 -16.35 -27.79
CA PRO A 2 18.99 -16.24 -27.21
C PRO A 2 18.06 -17.26 -27.86
N ALA A 3 17.51 -18.18 -27.05
CA ALA A 3 16.78 -19.35 -27.55
C ALA A 3 15.43 -19.01 -28.20
N THR A 4 14.92 -17.78 -28.02
CA THR A 4 13.53 -17.43 -28.31
C THR A 4 13.33 -16.06 -28.96
N GLY A 5 14.38 -15.24 -29.12
CA GLY A 5 14.26 -13.86 -29.60
C GLY A 5 13.54 -12.89 -28.64
N LEU A 6 13.14 -13.35 -27.44
CA LEU A 6 12.51 -12.52 -26.42
C LEU A 6 13.44 -11.36 -26.03
N LYS A 7 12.89 -10.14 -26.00
CA LYS A 7 13.55 -8.97 -25.43
C LYS A 7 12.74 -8.45 -24.25
N VAL A 8 13.42 -8.14 -23.15
CA VAL A 8 12.82 -7.57 -21.94
C VAL A 8 13.38 -6.17 -21.70
N PHE A 9 12.56 -5.27 -21.16
CA PHE A 9 13.04 -3.98 -20.72
C PHE A 9 13.81 -4.14 -19.41
N ASN A 10 15.09 -3.79 -19.41
CA ASN A 10 15.94 -3.85 -18.23
C ASN A 10 16.00 -2.47 -17.58
N SER A 11 15.45 -2.32 -16.37
CA SER A 11 15.44 -1.05 -15.65
C SER A 11 16.84 -0.53 -15.28
N PHE A 12 17.87 -1.38 -15.25
CA PHE A 12 19.25 -0.99 -14.96
C PHE A 12 19.88 -0.21 -16.13
N SER A 13 19.75 -0.72 -17.35
CA SER A 13 20.24 -0.06 -18.57
C SER A 13 19.23 0.90 -19.19
N LYS A 14 17.95 0.77 -18.82
CA LYS A 14 16.79 1.48 -19.41
C LYS A 14 16.59 1.17 -20.90
N GLU A 15 16.97 -0.02 -21.33
CA GLU A 15 16.84 -0.47 -22.72
C GLU A 15 16.16 -1.83 -22.84
N LYS A 16 15.75 -2.19 -24.06
CA LYS A 16 15.23 -3.53 -24.38
C LYS A 16 16.38 -4.45 -24.74
N GLU A 17 16.67 -5.40 -23.87
CA GLU A 17 17.79 -6.33 -24.01
C GLU A 17 17.31 -7.74 -24.36
N PRO A 18 18.09 -8.53 -25.12
CA PRO A 18 17.81 -9.95 -25.31
C PRO A 18 17.74 -10.68 -23.97
N PHE A 19 16.63 -11.40 -23.72
CA PHE A 19 16.49 -12.21 -22.52
C PHE A 19 17.24 -13.54 -22.69
N VAL A 20 18.36 -13.68 -21.97
CA VAL A 20 19.20 -14.88 -22.00
C VAL A 20 19.32 -15.43 -20.58
N PRO A 21 18.65 -16.54 -20.24
CA PRO A 21 18.76 -17.14 -18.92
C PRO A 21 20.17 -17.68 -18.66
N LYS A 22 20.58 -17.67 -17.38
CA LYS A 22 21.90 -18.16 -16.97
C LYS A 22 22.07 -19.68 -17.16
N ASN A 23 21.00 -20.46 -16.95
CA ASN A 23 21.05 -21.92 -16.92
C ASN A 23 20.11 -22.51 -17.99
N GLY A 24 20.50 -22.41 -19.27
CA GLY A 24 19.72 -22.94 -20.39
C GLY A 24 18.32 -22.32 -20.46
N ARG A 25 17.28 -23.12 -20.27
CA ARG A 25 15.87 -22.66 -20.25
C ARG A 25 15.32 -22.39 -18.85
N ARG A 26 16.11 -22.63 -17.79
CA ARG A 26 15.70 -22.36 -16.41
C ARG A 26 15.79 -20.88 -16.12
N VAL A 27 14.68 -20.30 -15.67
CA VAL A 27 14.57 -18.91 -15.22
C VAL A 27 14.26 -18.91 -13.73
N ASN A 28 15.16 -18.36 -12.92
CA ASN A 28 14.88 -18.08 -11.52
C ASN A 28 14.40 -16.63 -11.42
N TRP A 29 13.18 -16.44 -10.93
CA TRP A 29 12.53 -15.13 -10.92
C TRP A 29 12.02 -14.82 -9.51
N TYR A 30 12.49 -13.70 -8.97
CA TYR A 30 11.95 -13.10 -7.75
C TYR A 30 11.12 -11.84 -8.04
N SER A 31 10.02 -11.66 -7.29
CA SER A 31 9.31 -10.38 -7.20
C SER A 31 9.01 -10.02 -5.75
N CYS A 32 9.07 -8.73 -5.42
CA CYS A 32 8.63 -8.24 -4.11
C CYS A 32 7.11 -8.45 -3.95
N GLY A 33 6.70 -9.10 -2.87
CA GLY A 33 5.30 -9.22 -2.48
C GLY A 33 4.87 -8.15 -1.47
N PRO A 34 3.69 -8.31 -0.85
CA PRO A 34 3.07 -7.28 -0.03
C PRO A 34 3.69 -7.17 1.36
N THR A 35 3.62 -5.96 1.93
CA THR A 35 3.67 -5.75 3.38
C THR A 35 2.26 -5.90 3.94
N VAL A 36 2.03 -6.91 4.78
CA VAL A 36 0.68 -7.32 5.21
C VAL A 36 0.14 -6.52 6.41
N TYR A 37 0.29 -5.19 6.37
CA TYR A 37 -0.24 -4.30 7.40
C TYR A 37 -1.72 -3.94 7.18
N ASP A 38 -2.21 -4.01 5.95
CA ASP A 38 -3.60 -3.69 5.59
C ASP A 38 -4.06 -4.56 4.41
N THR A 39 -5.34 -4.48 4.09
CA THR A 39 -5.97 -5.09 2.93
C THR A 39 -5.30 -4.67 1.62
N SER A 40 -5.22 -5.61 0.68
CA SER A 40 -4.59 -5.34 -0.62
C SER A 40 -5.51 -4.47 -1.49
N HIS A 41 -4.95 -3.40 -2.07
CA HIS A 41 -5.67 -2.53 -3.01
C HIS A 41 -5.42 -2.91 -4.47
N MET A 42 -6.16 -2.28 -5.40
CA MET A 42 -6.06 -2.54 -6.86
C MET A 42 -4.63 -2.42 -7.43
N GLY A 43 -3.80 -1.53 -6.87
CA GLY A 43 -2.39 -1.45 -7.24
C GLY A 43 -1.61 -2.75 -7.04
N HIS A 44 -1.85 -3.50 -5.95
CA HIS A 44 -1.25 -4.81 -5.74
C HIS A 44 -1.78 -5.83 -6.76
N ALA A 45 -3.09 -5.85 -6.96
CA ALA A 45 -3.73 -6.75 -7.94
C ALA A 45 -3.15 -6.56 -9.35
N ARG A 46 -2.98 -5.30 -9.79
CA ARG A 46 -2.37 -4.98 -11.09
C ARG A 46 -0.97 -5.58 -11.22
N SER A 47 -0.12 -5.42 -10.21
CA SER A 47 1.25 -5.95 -10.21
C SER A 47 1.25 -7.48 -10.28
N TYR A 48 0.46 -8.15 -9.44
CA TYR A 48 0.42 -9.62 -9.40
C TYR A 48 -0.13 -10.22 -10.70
N ILE A 49 -1.19 -9.63 -11.26
CA ILE A 49 -1.74 -10.07 -12.54
C ILE A 49 -0.72 -9.85 -13.66
N SER A 50 -0.01 -8.72 -13.68
CA SER A 50 1.01 -8.45 -14.70
C SER A 50 2.13 -9.50 -14.67
N PHE A 51 2.62 -9.84 -13.48
CA PHE A 51 3.63 -10.88 -13.32
C PHE A 51 3.11 -12.28 -13.65
N ASP A 52 1.86 -12.59 -13.31
CA ASP A 52 1.24 -13.86 -13.70
C ASP A 52 1.13 -14.01 -15.22
N ILE A 53 0.65 -12.96 -15.91
CA ILE A 53 0.57 -12.93 -17.38
C ILE A 53 1.95 -13.15 -17.99
N LEU A 54 2.96 -12.41 -17.52
CA LEU A 54 4.33 -12.56 -18.03
C LEU A 54 4.88 -13.96 -17.78
N ARG A 55 4.66 -14.54 -16.59
CA ARG A 55 5.07 -15.91 -16.25
C ARG A 55 4.41 -16.92 -17.19
N ARG A 56 3.12 -16.79 -17.48
CA ARG A 56 2.40 -17.64 -18.45
C ARG A 56 2.98 -17.50 -19.85
N VAL A 57 3.22 -16.27 -20.32
CA VAL A 57 3.85 -16.05 -21.64
C VAL A 57 5.24 -16.69 -21.70
N MET A 58 6.06 -16.55 -20.65
CA MET A 58 7.39 -17.16 -20.61
C MET A 58 7.36 -18.68 -20.61
N THR A 59 6.42 -19.28 -19.87
CA THR A 59 6.31 -20.74 -19.74
C THR A 59 5.60 -21.38 -20.94
N GLU A 60 4.45 -20.87 -21.34
CA GLU A 60 3.58 -21.49 -22.34
C GLU A 60 3.97 -21.12 -23.77
N TYR A 61 4.33 -19.87 -24.05
CA TYR A 61 4.67 -19.44 -25.42
C TYR A 61 6.16 -19.63 -25.73
N PHE A 62 7.05 -19.26 -24.79
CA PHE A 62 8.49 -19.36 -24.99
C PHE A 62 9.13 -20.66 -24.48
N GLY A 63 8.37 -21.48 -23.74
CA GLY A 63 8.84 -22.79 -23.26
C GLY A 63 9.99 -22.70 -22.25
N TYR A 64 10.03 -21.65 -21.42
CA TYR A 64 10.97 -21.55 -20.30
C TYR A 64 10.47 -22.33 -19.08
N ASP A 65 11.41 -22.91 -18.33
CA ASP A 65 11.15 -23.49 -17.02
C ASP A 65 11.32 -22.39 -15.96
N VAL A 66 10.21 -21.81 -15.51
CA VAL A 66 10.22 -20.66 -14.59
C VAL A 66 10.01 -21.12 -13.16
N PHE A 67 11.02 -20.87 -12.33
CA PHE A 67 10.93 -20.95 -10.87
C PHE A 67 10.70 -19.55 -10.31
N TYR A 68 9.44 -19.28 -9.95
CA TYR A 68 8.99 -17.98 -9.49
C TYR A 68 8.82 -17.97 -7.97
N VAL A 69 9.39 -16.95 -7.32
CA VAL A 69 9.32 -16.73 -5.88
C VAL A 69 8.82 -15.32 -5.59
N MET A 70 7.88 -15.20 -4.68
CA MET A 70 7.40 -13.92 -4.14
C MET A 70 7.43 -13.98 -2.62
N ASN A 71 8.00 -12.95 -1.99
CA ASN A 71 8.06 -12.87 -0.53
C ASN A 71 6.74 -12.37 0.05
N ILE A 72 6.59 -12.51 1.37
CA ILE A 72 5.62 -11.76 2.17
C ILE A 72 6.43 -11.00 3.20
N THR A 73 6.18 -9.70 3.33
CA THR A 73 6.80 -8.88 4.38
C THR A 73 5.87 -8.89 5.59
N ASP A 74 6.19 -9.73 6.56
CA ASP A 74 5.45 -9.93 7.82
C ASP A 74 6.03 -9.14 9.01
N ILE A 75 7.19 -8.51 8.83
CA ILE A 75 7.83 -7.62 9.80
C ILE A 75 8.16 -6.29 9.12
N ASP A 76 7.50 -5.22 9.55
CA ASP A 76 7.71 -3.85 9.07
C ASP A 76 7.16 -2.84 10.09
N ASP A 77 7.72 -1.64 10.14
CA ASP A 77 7.23 -0.54 10.98
C ASP A 77 5.74 -0.23 10.75
N LYS A 78 5.26 -0.38 9.52
CA LYS A 78 3.84 -0.17 9.18
C LYS A 78 2.93 -1.18 9.88
N ILE A 79 3.37 -2.43 9.97
CA ILE A 79 2.63 -3.50 10.67
C ILE A 79 2.54 -3.18 12.16
N ILE A 80 3.66 -2.79 12.78
CA ILE A 80 3.73 -2.44 14.21
C ILE A 80 2.83 -1.23 14.51
N LYS A 81 2.91 -0.18 13.68
CA LYS A 81 2.09 1.03 13.84
C LYS A 81 0.60 0.72 13.71
N LYS A 82 0.21 -0.06 12.70
CA LYS A 82 -1.18 -0.43 12.46
C LYS A 82 -1.76 -1.29 13.59
N ALA A 83 -1.03 -2.30 14.04
CA ALA A 83 -1.43 -3.12 15.19
C ALA A 83 -1.67 -2.29 16.45
N ARG A 84 -0.80 -1.29 16.72
CA ARG A 84 -0.99 -0.37 17.86
C ARG A 84 -2.21 0.53 17.67
N GLN A 85 -2.44 1.05 16.47
CA GLN A 85 -3.62 1.88 16.17
C GLN A 85 -4.91 1.10 16.41
N ASP A 86 -4.99 -0.13 15.90
CA ASP A 86 -6.18 -0.98 16.03
C ASP A 86 -6.44 -1.33 17.50
N TYR A 87 -5.41 -1.68 18.26
CA TYR A 87 -5.53 -1.90 19.71
C TYR A 87 -6.06 -0.68 20.47
N LEU A 88 -5.52 0.52 20.18
CA LEU A 88 -5.95 1.75 20.84
C LEU A 88 -7.39 2.13 20.46
N TYR A 89 -7.77 1.92 19.20
CA TYR A 89 -9.13 2.15 18.72
C TYR A 89 -10.12 1.21 19.40
N GLU A 90 -9.86 -0.10 19.43
CA GLU A 90 -10.72 -1.06 20.13
C GLU A 90 -10.89 -0.72 21.60
N LYS A 91 -9.78 -0.34 22.26
CA LYS A 91 -9.80 0.10 23.66
C LYS A 91 -10.64 1.36 23.85
N TYR A 92 -10.61 2.30 22.90
CA TYR A 92 -11.42 3.51 22.94
C TYR A 92 -12.91 3.20 22.80
N VAL A 93 -13.28 2.35 21.84
CA VAL A 93 -14.68 1.96 21.59
C VAL A 93 -15.29 1.23 22.79
N LYS A 94 -14.54 0.32 23.44
CA LYS A 94 -15.00 -0.45 24.61
C LYS A 94 -15.29 0.40 25.87
N GLN A 95 -14.89 1.66 25.91
CA GLN A 95 -15.06 2.52 27.08
C GLN A 95 -16.48 3.12 27.22
N ASN A 96 -17.40 2.86 26.28
CA ASN A 96 -18.79 3.36 26.32
C ASN A 96 -18.88 4.86 26.68
N ARG A 97 -18.07 5.69 26.02
CA ARG A 97 -18.04 7.13 26.27
C ARG A 97 -19.36 7.79 25.85
N THR A 98 -19.74 8.84 26.57
CA THR A 98 -20.87 9.69 26.19
C THR A 98 -20.57 10.47 24.91
N VAL A 99 -21.62 10.87 24.18
CA VAL A 99 -21.50 11.63 22.93
C VAL A 99 -20.70 12.92 23.14
N ASP A 100 -20.96 13.65 24.23
CA ASP A 100 -20.20 14.84 24.63
C ASP A 100 -18.68 14.59 24.70
N LYS A 101 -18.26 13.49 25.34
CA LYS A 101 -16.83 13.16 25.44
C LYS A 101 -16.23 12.84 24.08
N VAL A 102 -16.97 12.13 23.23
CA VAL A 102 -16.52 11.80 21.86
C VAL A 102 -16.38 13.06 21.01
N LEU A 103 -17.32 14.01 21.13
CA LEU A 103 -17.22 15.31 20.47
C LEU A 103 -16.03 16.13 20.98
N GLY A 104 -15.79 16.14 22.29
CA GLY A 104 -14.63 16.79 22.89
C GLY A 104 -13.31 16.18 22.42
N ASP A 105 -13.24 14.85 22.31
CA ASP A 105 -12.10 14.14 21.73
C ASP A 105 -11.89 14.52 20.26
N GLY A 106 -12.96 14.50 19.45
CA GLY A 106 -12.93 14.88 18.05
C GLY A 106 -12.49 16.33 17.83
N ALA A 107 -13.00 17.27 18.61
CA ALA A 107 -12.62 18.67 18.55
C ALA A 107 -11.12 18.87 18.82
N ARG A 108 -10.55 18.14 19.79
CA ARG A 108 -9.11 18.17 20.06
C ARG A 108 -8.28 17.66 18.88
N VAL A 109 -8.73 16.60 18.21
CA VAL A 109 -8.05 16.09 17.01
C VAL A 109 -8.14 17.09 15.85
N VAL A 110 -9.29 17.73 15.64
CA VAL A 110 -9.45 18.77 14.60
C VAL A 110 -8.52 19.96 14.86
N LEU A 111 -8.35 20.39 16.12
CA LEU A 111 -7.38 21.42 16.48
C LEU A 111 -5.94 20.99 16.16
N HIS A 112 -5.57 19.76 16.51
CA HIS A 112 -4.25 19.23 16.18
C HIS A 112 -4.00 19.22 14.66
N VAL A 113 -4.97 18.76 13.86
CA VAL A 113 -4.84 18.76 12.38
C VAL A 113 -4.77 20.18 11.83
N ARG A 114 -5.48 21.14 12.41
CA ARG A 114 -5.36 22.57 12.04
C ARG A 114 -3.94 23.08 12.26
N ASP A 115 -3.29 22.68 13.35
CA ASP A 115 -1.91 23.06 13.62
C ASP A 115 -0.92 22.36 12.68
N LEU A 116 -1.17 21.09 12.32
CA LEU A 116 -0.39 20.41 11.28
C LEU A 116 -0.48 21.15 9.93
N ILE A 117 -1.68 21.57 9.52
CA ILE A 117 -1.89 22.33 8.26
C ILE A 117 -1.10 23.64 8.27
N LYS A 118 -1.08 24.37 9.39
CA LYS A 118 -0.33 25.62 9.52
C LYS A 118 1.17 25.42 9.40
N ASN A 119 1.69 24.34 9.98
CA ASN A 119 3.13 24.07 10.05
C ASN A 119 3.65 23.30 8.82
N THR A 120 2.77 22.87 7.91
CA THR A 120 3.14 22.11 6.71
C THR A 120 3.35 23.04 5.53
N HIS A 121 4.54 22.92 4.93
CA HIS A 121 4.97 23.73 3.78
C HIS A 121 4.80 22.99 2.46
N ASP A 122 4.83 21.65 2.48
CA ASP A 122 4.63 20.81 1.30
C ASP A 122 3.16 20.86 0.84
N PRO A 123 2.88 21.26 -0.41
CA PRO A 123 1.51 21.49 -0.88
C PRO A 123 0.69 20.20 -0.98
N ASP A 124 1.31 19.08 -1.33
CA ASP A 124 0.62 17.80 -1.47
C ASP A 124 0.21 17.26 -0.10
N LEU A 125 1.13 17.30 0.87
CA LEU A 125 0.86 16.90 2.24
C LEU A 125 -0.18 17.79 2.90
N LYS A 126 -0.15 19.10 2.61
CA LYS A 126 -1.15 20.05 3.10
C LYS A 126 -2.55 19.72 2.57
N SER A 127 -2.67 19.40 1.28
CA SER A 127 -3.92 18.96 0.65
C SER A 127 -4.49 17.70 1.34
N VAL A 128 -3.63 16.74 1.71
CA VAL A 128 -4.04 15.55 2.46
C VAL A 128 -4.64 15.92 3.82
N TYR A 129 -3.98 16.80 4.58
CA TYR A 129 -4.47 17.23 5.89
C TYR A 129 -5.76 18.04 5.82
N GLU A 130 -5.93 18.86 4.79
CA GLU A 130 -7.20 19.57 4.53
C GLU A 130 -8.33 18.59 4.25
N GLY A 131 -8.07 17.53 3.46
CA GLY A 131 -9.02 16.44 3.25
C GLY A 131 -9.39 15.70 4.56
N TRP A 132 -8.43 15.49 5.46
CA TRP A 132 -8.72 14.90 6.77
C TRP A 132 -9.59 15.80 7.64
N LYS A 133 -9.27 17.10 7.68
CA LYS A 133 -10.08 18.11 8.39
C LYS A 133 -11.52 18.11 7.91
N GLN A 134 -11.73 18.10 6.59
CA GLN A 134 -13.07 18.07 6.01
C GLN A 134 -13.84 16.82 6.43
N LYS A 135 -13.23 15.63 6.31
CA LYS A 135 -13.88 14.37 6.71
C LYS A 135 -14.24 14.33 8.19
N MET A 136 -13.37 14.84 9.07
CA MET A 136 -13.66 14.89 10.50
C MET A 136 -14.80 15.85 10.81
N ASN A 137 -14.81 17.04 10.23
CA ASN A 137 -15.93 17.98 10.41
C ASN A 137 -17.24 17.35 9.95
N SER A 138 -17.27 16.78 8.74
CA SER A 138 -18.48 16.09 8.23
C SER A 138 -18.96 14.93 9.11
N ALA A 139 -18.08 14.32 9.91
CA ALA A 139 -18.46 13.28 10.87
C ALA A 139 -18.91 13.85 12.23
N LEU A 140 -18.40 15.01 12.64
CA LEU A 140 -18.70 15.64 13.93
C LEU A 140 -19.93 16.55 13.87
N ASP A 141 -20.16 17.25 12.77
CA ASP A 141 -21.26 18.22 12.62
C ASP A 141 -22.63 17.57 12.93
N PRO A 142 -22.98 16.37 12.40
CA PRO A 142 -24.26 15.74 12.73
C PRO A 142 -24.40 15.32 14.19
N LEU A 143 -23.27 15.03 14.88
CA LEU A 143 -23.28 14.63 16.27
C LEU A 143 -23.47 15.82 17.22
N GLN A 144 -23.08 17.02 16.78
CA GLN A 144 -23.31 18.26 17.54
C GLN A 144 -24.78 18.68 17.52
N GLU A 145 -25.51 18.39 16.44
CA GLU A 145 -26.94 18.70 16.31
C GLU A 145 -27.85 17.80 17.18
N ILE A 146 -27.33 16.69 17.70
CA ILE A 146 -28.08 15.70 18.51
C ILE A 146 -28.02 16.03 20.02
N LEU A 147 -27.13 16.94 20.44
CA LEU A 147 -27.00 17.44 21.81
C LEU A 147 -27.73 18.77 22.00
#